data_AF-A0A9W2ZI67-F1
#
_entry.id   AF-A0A9W2ZI67-F1
#
_cell.length_a   1.000
_cell.length_b   1.000
_cell.length_c   1.000
_cell.angle_alpha   90.00
_cell.angle_beta   90.00
_cell.angle_gamma   90.00
#
_symmetry.space_group_name_H-M   'P 1'
#
loop_
_entity.id
_entity.type
_entity.pdbx_description
1 polymer ?
#
loop_
_entity_poly.entity_id
_entity_poly.type
_entity_poly.pdbx_seq_one_letter_code
_entity_poly.pdbx_strand_id
1 'polypeptide(L)'
;MFNICAVLATLSLNVPFMNLEPEEVTSTTMKYLKTVQMLEKGLPPNDVVSMLKKKVEVMKQRLQVITDIRNPHLKKRHWDLIQEALNYKFIKDEPLTLGLLIEIDAFDKSEEMMEIAGMASSQAALEAILKKVVDASKHVEFPVLPYKDQKDVYIIGSTDEIQQLLDDSNINIQTIQSSRHVGPIKTKVEEWAASLSLFNKTLESWINCQRTWLYLESIFSAPDIQRQLPVEAKLFVEVDRSYKEIMRRVKKTPIRNGTQPGLWETFEYNNELLDTILKCLEAYLETKRVTFPRFYFLSNDELLEILAQTQNPLAVQPHLRKCFDAIHRLEFAVVEGLPPEEEIQFTNDILSMISPEGEKIGLGKVSSFFFFFCLGFYGLGITHTFY
;
A
#
# COMPACT_ATOMS: atom_id res chain seq x y z
N MET A 1 -48.85 46.77 -4.13
CA MET A 1 -47.78 47.65 -3.59
C MET A 1 -47.52 47.45 -2.09
N PHE A 2 -48.55 47.42 -1.23
CA PHE A 2 -48.36 47.25 0.23
C PHE A 2 -47.65 45.95 0.65
N ASN A 3 -47.87 44.84 -0.06
CA ASN A 3 -47.19 43.57 0.22
C ASN A 3 -45.70 43.54 -0.21
N ILE A 4 -45.28 44.46 -1.07
CA ILE A 4 -43.91 44.48 -1.63
C ILE A 4 -42.97 45.27 -0.71
N CYS A 5 -43.44 46.39 -0.16
CA CYS A 5 -42.75 47.04 0.97
C CYS A 5 -42.78 46.17 2.21
N ALA A 6 -43.85 45.41 2.46
CA ALA A 6 -43.91 44.48 3.57
C ALA A 6 -42.81 43.41 3.46
N VAL A 7 -42.60 42.70 2.35
CA VAL A 7 -41.55 41.67 2.27
C VAL A 7 -40.12 42.24 2.34
N LEU A 8 -39.85 43.39 1.73
CA LEU A 8 -38.55 44.08 1.88
C LEU A 8 -38.37 44.74 3.26
N ALA A 9 -39.45 45.01 4.00
CA ALA A 9 -39.42 45.49 5.39
C ALA A 9 -39.60 44.35 6.44
N THR A 10 -39.97 43.14 6.01
CA THR A 10 -40.19 41.93 6.85
C THR A 10 -39.12 40.86 6.64
N LEU A 11 -38.05 41.15 5.89
CA LEU A 11 -36.71 40.94 6.46
C LEU A 11 -36.61 41.86 7.68
N SER A 12 -37.33 41.52 8.75
CA SER A 12 -37.33 42.35 9.95
C SER A 12 -35.88 42.42 10.40
N LEU A 13 -35.41 43.62 10.69
CA LEU A 13 -34.09 43.86 11.30
C LEU A 13 -33.88 43.03 12.58
N ASN A 14 -34.93 42.38 13.08
CA ASN A 14 -35.00 41.56 14.29
C ASN A 14 -35.10 40.04 14.03
N VAL A 15 -35.08 39.55 12.78
CA VAL A 15 -35.06 38.10 12.54
C VAL A 15 -33.71 37.53 12.97
N PRO A 16 -33.68 36.44 13.77
CA PRO A 16 -32.45 35.74 14.10
C PRO A 16 -31.77 35.27 12.81
N PHE A 17 -30.58 35.80 12.56
CA PHE A 17 -29.77 35.55 11.37
C PHE A 17 -29.46 34.06 11.19
N MET A 18 -29.40 33.31 12.30
CA MET A 18 -29.16 31.87 12.28
C MET A 18 -30.29 31.03 11.68
N ASN A 19 -31.50 31.58 11.58
CA ASN A 19 -32.66 30.92 10.96
C ASN A 19 -32.87 31.33 9.51
N LEU A 20 -32.07 32.25 8.98
CA LEU A 20 -32.14 32.64 7.57
C LEU A 20 -31.50 31.55 6.71
N GLU A 21 -32.24 31.12 5.69
CA GLU A 21 -31.78 30.17 4.69
C GLU A 21 -31.27 30.93 3.45
N PRO A 22 -29.95 30.95 3.18
CA PRO A 22 -29.36 31.82 2.15
C PRO A 22 -29.93 31.59 0.75
N GLU A 23 -30.26 30.34 0.43
CA GLU A 23 -30.85 29.95 -0.85
C GLU A 23 -32.25 30.55 -1.05
N GLU A 24 -33.08 30.54 0.00
CA GLU A 24 -34.42 31.11 -0.04
C GLU A 24 -34.37 32.63 -0.20
N VAL A 25 -33.48 33.30 0.54
CA VAL A 25 -33.28 34.76 0.47
C VAL A 25 -32.76 35.15 -0.92
N THR A 26 -31.85 34.37 -1.49
CA THR A 26 -31.32 34.58 -2.85
C THR A 26 -32.40 34.39 -3.91
N SER A 27 -33.15 33.29 -3.85
CA SER A 27 -34.27 32.99 -4.76
C SER A 27 -35.33 34.08 -4.74
N THR A 28 -35.69 34.54 -3.55
CA THR A 28 -36.68 35.60 -3.33
C THR A 28 -36.20 36.94 -3.90
N THR A 29 -34.94 37.31 -3.65
CA THR A 29 -34.37 38.54 -4.21
C THR A 29 -34.30 38.51 -5.74
N MET A 30 -33.95 37.37 -6.34
CA MET A 30 -33.94 37.20 -7.80
C MET A 30 -35.34 37.28 -8.41
N LYS A 31 -36.37 36.74 -7.73
CA LYS A 31 -37.78 36.90 -8.14
C LYS A 31 -38.16 38.39 -8.15
N TYR A 32 -37.84 39.13 -7.10
CA TYR A 32 -38.12 40.57 -7.04
C TYR A 32 -37.39 41.36 -8.11
N LEU A 33 -36.14 41.02 -8.42
CA LEU A 33 -35.38 41.66 -9.50
C LEU A 33 -36.09 41.49 -10.85
N LYS A 34 -36.58 40.27 -11.15
CA LYS A 34 -37.38 39.99 -12.36
C LYS A 34 -38.70 40.77 -12.37
N THR A 35 -39.39 40.86 -11.23
CA THR A 35 -40.62 41.65 -11.11
C THR A 35 -40.37 43.13 -11.36
N VAL A 36 -39.29 43.70 -10.81
CA VAL A 36 -38.90 45.09 -11.04
C VAL A 36 -38.63 45.35 -12.53
N GLN A 37 -37.87 44.49 -13.21
CA GLN A 37 -37.60 44.62 -14.64
C GLN A 37 -38.87 44.56 -15.50
N MET A 38 -39.85 43.74 -15.12
CA MET A 38 -41.14 43.66 -15.80
C MET A 38 -41.97 44.94 -15.59
N LEU A 39 -41.97 45.47 -14.36
CA LEU A 39 -42.68 46.71 -14.03
C LEU A 39 -42.05 47.93 -14.70
N GLU A 40 -40.73 47.99 -14.84
CA GLU A 40 -40.03 49.06 -15.57
C GLU A 40 -40.39 49.08 -17.07
N LYS A 41 -40.62 47.92 -17.69
CA LYS A 41 -41.00 47.82 -19.11
C LYS A 41 -42.49 48.06 -19.35
N GLY A 42 -43.34 47.70 -18.38
CA GLY A 42 -44.79 47.70 -18.54
C GLY A 42 -45.51 48.96 -18.05
N LEU A 43 -44.86 49.78 -17.22
CA LEU A 43 -45.45 50.98 -16.63
C LEU A 43 -44.77 52.26 -17.14
N PRO A 44 -45.51 53.38 -17.27
CA PRO A 44 -44.92 54.69 -17.49
C PRO A 44 -44.00 55.09 -16.31
N PRO A 45 -43.06 56.04 -16.52
CA PRO A 45 -42.07 56.43 -15.51
C PRO A 45 -42.72 56.79 -14.16
N ASN A 46 -42.33 56.09 -13.10
CA ASN A 46 -42.90 56.23 -11.76
C ASN A 46 -41.80 56.09 -10.70
N ASP A 47 -41.75 57.05 -9.77
CA ASP A 47 -40.78 57.09 -8.67
C ASP A 47 -40.84 55.86 -7.76
N VAL A 48 -42.00 55.22 -7.62
CA VAL A 48 -42.17 54.03 -6.78
C VAL A 48 -41.43 52.82 -7.35
N VAL A 49 -41.43 52.65 -8.68
CA VAL A 49 -40.70 51.55 -9.34
C VAL A 49 -39.20 51.79 -9.21
N SER A 50 -38.75 53.04 -9.35
CA SER A 50 -37.37 53.44 -9.13
C SER A 50 -36.91 53.22 -7.68
N MET A 51 -37.73 53.56 -6.69
CA MET A 51 -37.46 53.29 -5.27
C MET A 51 -37.40 51.78 -4.98
N LEU A 52 -38.32 50.99 -5.52
CA LEU A 52 -38.33 49.54 -5.34
C LEU A 52 -37.06 48.91 -5.92
N LYS A 53 -36.68 49.31 -7.14
CA LYS A 53 -35.43 48.89 -7.79
C LYS A 53 -34.23 49.17 -6.91
N LYS A 54 -34.06 50.40 -6.45
CA LYS A 54 -32.95 50.78 -5.55
C LYS A 54 -32.87 49.86 -4.33
N LYS A 55 -34.01 49.54 -3.68
CA LYS A 55 -34.03 48.64 -2.52
C LYS A 55 -33.66 47.19 -2.86
N VAL A 56 -34.14 46.67 -3.98
CA VAL A 56 -33.82 45.30 -4.44
C VAL A 56 -32.34 45.20 -4.83
N GLU A 57 -31.80 46.21 -5.51
CA GLU A 57 -30.37 46.28 -5.86
C GLU A 57 -29.46 46.32 -4.63
N VAL A 58 -29.81 47.10 -3.59
CA VAL A 58 -29.08 47.10 -2.32
C VAL A 58 -29.13 45.74 -1.66
N MET A 59 -30.30 45.09 -1.60
CA MET A 59 -30.41 43.74 -1.04
C MET A 59 -29.56 42.74 -1.83
N LYS A 60 -29.55 42.84 -3.17
CA LYS A 60 -28.73 42.00 -4.04
C LYS A 60 -27.24 42.14 -3.75
N GLN A 61 -26.75 43.36 -3.50
CA GLN A 61 -25.35 43.59 -3.09
C GLN A 61 -25.04 42.93 -1.74
N ARG A 62 -26.01 42.94 -0.81
CA ARG A 62 -25.87 42.34 0.52
C ARG A 62 -25.94 40.82 0.54
N LEU A 63 -26.57 40.19 -0.46
CA LEU A 63 -26.76 38.73 -0.53
C LEU A 63 -25.45 37.95 -0.43
N GLN A 64 -24.38 38.45 -1.05
CA GLN A 64 -23.09 37.76 -1.05
C GLN A 64 -22.57 37.61 0.37
N VAL A 65 -22.52 38.70 1.12
CA VAL A 65 -22.09 38.72 2.53
C VAL A 65 -23.00 37.88 3.43
N ILE A 66 -24.31 37.91 3.20
CA ILE A 66 -25.26 37.04 3.93
C ILE A 66 -24.91 35.57 3.69
N THR A 67 -24.64 35.19 2.44
CA THR A 67 -24.29 33.82 2.06
C THR A 67 -22.95 33.41 2.67
N ASP A 68 -21.96 34.30 2.63
CA ASP A 68 -20.62 34.05 3.15
C ASP A 68 -20.62 33.86 4.68
N ILE A 69 -21.30 34.73 5.43
CA ILE A 69 -21.43 34.62 6.91
C ILE A 69 -22.35 33.43 7.32
N ARG A 70 -23.20 32.95 6.41
CA ARG A 70 -24.03 31.75 6.62
C ARG A 70 -23.39 30.45 6.14
N ASN A 71 -22.13 30.49 5.71
CA ASN A 71 -21.44 29.29 5.28
C ASN A 71 -21.41 28.21 6.41
N PRO A 72 -21.94 27.00 6.17
CA PRO A 72 -22.06 25.96 7.19
C PRO A 72 -20.71 25.44 7.70
N HIS A 73 -19.62 25.73 6.99
CA HIS A 73 -18.26 25.32 7.34
C HIS A 73 -17.53 26.33 8.24
N LEU A 74 -18.18 27.44 8.60
CA LEU A 74 -17.64 28.39 9.56
C LEU A 74 -17.51 27.75 10.95
N LYS A 75 -16.28 27.77 11.47
CA LYS A 75 -15.93 27.29 12.81
C LYS A 75 -15.52 28.49 13.67
N LYS A 76 -15.35 28.28 14.97
CA LYS A 76 -14.92 29.33 15.91
C LYS A 76 -13.74 30.17 15.38
N ARG A 77 -12.70 29.51 14.87
CA ARG A 77 -11.53 30.18 14.25
C ARG A 77 -11.86 31.15 13.11
N HIS A 78 -12.89 30.85 12.31
CA HIS A 78 -13.34 31.73 11.23
C HIS A 78 -14.17 32.89 11.79
N TRP A 79 -15.02 32.61 12.78
CA TRP A 79 -15.76 33.66 13.50
C TRP A 79 -14.85 34.64 14.23
N ASP A 80 -13.71 34.19 14.74
CA ASP A 80 -12.71 35.07 15.37
C ASP A 80 -12.10 36.04 14.32
N LEU A 81 -11.82 35.57 13.09
CA LEU A 81 -11.36 36.41 11.98
C LEU A 81 -12.44 37.37 11.48
N ILE A 82 -13.70 36.93 11.43
CA ILE A 82 -14.84 37.79 11.08
C ILE A 82 -14.98 38.92 12.11
N GLN A 83 -14.84 38.61 13.40
CA GLN A 83 -14.91 39.62 14.46
C GLN A 83 -13.78 40.65 14.35
N GLU A 84 -12.59 40.22 13.96
CA GLU A 84 -11.44 41.10 13.72
C GLU A 84 -11.66 42.01 12.51
N ALA A 85 -12.09 41.44 11.38
CA ALA A 85 -12.43 42.16 10.15
C ALA A 85 -13.51 43.24 10.36
N LEU A 86 -14.52 42.91 11.16
CA LEU A 86 -15.64 43.80 11.49
C LEU A 86 -15.34 44.74 12.67
N ASN A 87 -14.17 44.59 13.33
CA ASN A 87 -13.84 45.28 14.58
C ASN A 87 -14.97 45.23 15.62
N TYR A 88 -15.68 44.10 15.66
CA TYR A 88 -16.87 43.89 16.48
C TYR A 88 -16.85 42.49 17.08
N LYS A 89 -17.10 42.37 18.39
CA LYS A 89 -17.13 41.08 19.09
C LYS A 89 -18.56 40.59 19.24
N PHE A 90 -18.86 39.43 18.64
CA PHE A 90 -20.16 38.80 18.81
C PHE A 90 -20.25 38.11 20.17
N ILE A 91 -21.26 38.51 20.97
CA ILE A 91 -21.57 37.87 22.25
C ILE A 91 -22.46 36.64 21.97
N LYS A 92 -22.13 35.50 22.57
CA LYS A 92 -22.82 34.22 22.33
C LYS A 92 -24.32 34.23 22.66
N ASP A 93 -24.74 35.09 23.59
CA ASP A 93 -26.10 35.14 24.11
C ASP A 93 -26.97 36.22 23.41
N GLU A 94 -26.39 37.02 22.51
CA GLU A 94 -27.14 37.99 21.71
C GLU A 94 -27.51 37.39 20.34
N PRO A 95 -28.78 37.47 19.93
CA PRO A 95 -29.17 36.99 18.61
C PRO A 95 -28.51 37.88 17.55
N LEU A 96 -27.64 37.30 16.74
CA LEU A 96 -27.16 37.94 15.52
C LEU A 96 -28.38 38.24 14.64
N THR A 97 -28.63 39.50 14.31
CA THR A 97 -29.74 39.90 13.42
C THR A 97 -29.22 40.60 12.18
N LEU A 98 -30.04 40.67 11.12
CA LEU A 98 -29.68 41.40 9.91
C LEU A 98 -29.52 42.91 10.20
N GLY A 99 -30.24 43.46 11.18
CA GLY A 99 -30.09 44.84 11.61
C GLY A 99 -28.72 45.11 12.20
N LEU A 100 -28.25 44.23 13.09
CA LEU A 100 -26.91 44.34 13.67
C LEU A 100 -25.82 44.29 12.59
N LEU A 101 -25.95 43.42 11.58
CA LEU A 101 -25.00 43.36 10.45
C LEU A 101 -24.98 44.65 9.60
N ILE A 102 -26.11 45.38 9.54
CA ILE A 102 -26.16 46.69 8.88
C ILE A 102 -25.49 47.75 9.77
N GLU A 103 -25.72 47.73 11.08
CA GLU A 103 -25.16 48.70 12.02
C GLU A 103 -23.63 48.62 12.15
N ILE A 104 -23.06 47.42 12.00
CA ILE A 104 -21.61 47.20 12.05
C ILE A 104 -20.95 47.28 10.67
N ASP A 105 -21.65 47.79 9.66
CA ASP A 105 -21.17 47.95 8.28
C ASP A 105 -20.58 46.66 7.67
N ALA A 106 -21.10 45.49 8.05
CA ALA A 106 -20.57 44.19 7.59
C ALA A 106 -20.62 44.02 6.06
N PHE A 107 -21.56 44.71 5.42
CA PHE A 107 -21.74 44.67 3.96
C PHE A 107 -20.66 45.42 3.19
N ASP A 108 -19.99 46.39 3.82
CA ASP A 108 -18.89 47.14 3.20
C ASP A 108 -17.59 46.30 3.18
N LYS A 109 -17.50 45.30 4.07
CA LYS A 109 -16.39 44.34 4.17
C LYS A 109 -16.59 43.08 3.34
N SER A 110 -17.29 43.19 2.21
CA SER A 110 -17.68 42.03 1.40
C SER A 110 -16.52 41.15 0.92
N GLU A 111 -15.40 41.74 0.51
CA GLU A 111 -14.22 40.98 0.05
C GLU A 111 -13.60 40.14 1.18
N GLU A 112 -13.48 40.73 2.38
CA GLU A 112 -12.94 40.04 3.57
C GLU A 112 -13.84 38.87 3.99
N MET A 113 -15.16 39.06 3.97
CA MET A 113 -16.12 38.00 4.28
C MET A 113 -16.05 36.85 3.27
N MET A 114 -15.96 37.18 1.98
CA MET A 114 -15.82 36.20 0.90
C MET A 114 -14.52 35.40 1.05
N GLU A 115 -13.40 36.04 1.40
CA GLU A 115 -12.13 35.36 1.62
C GLU A 115 -12.20 34.38 2.81
N ILE A 116 -12.77 34.80 3.94
CA ILE A 116 -12.91 33.95 5.13
C ILE A 116 -13.86 32.77 4.86
N ALA A 117 -14.99 33.01 4.18
CA ALA A 117 -15.92 31.96 3.79
C ALA A 117 -15.27 30.97 2.80
N GLY A 118 -14.52 31.48 1.82
CA GLY A 118 -13.75 30.66 0.87
C GLY A 118 -12.71 29.78 1.57
N MET A 119 -11.99 30.35 2.54
CA MET A 119 -11.06 29.59 3.39
C MET A 119 -11.78 28.49 4.18
N ALA A 120 -12.93 28.79 4.79
CA ALA A 120 -13.70 27.81 5.55
C ALA A 120 -14.16 26.63 4.68
N SER A 121 -14.69 26.90 3.49
CA SER A 121 -15.09 25.88 2.51
C SER A 121 -13.90 25.04 2.06
N SER A 122 -12.76 25.67 1.77
CA SER A 122 -11.54 24.95 1.36
C SER A 122 -11.04 24.02 2.48
N GLN A 123 -11.00 24.50 3.72
CA GLN A 123 -10.61 23.68 4.87
C GLN A 123 -11.55 22.50 5.09
N ALA A 124 -12.86 22.70 4.94
CA ALA A 124 -13.83 21.60 5.05
C ALA A 124 -13.64 20.54 3.96
N ALA A 125 -13.32 20.95 2.74
CA ALA A 125 -12.99 20.02 1.66
C ALA A 125 -11.74 19.18 1.98
N LEU A 126 -10.69 19.81 2.51
CA LEU A 126 -9.47 19.10 2.95
C LEU A 126 -9.75 18.12 4.10
N GLU A 127 -10.54 18.55 5.09
CA GLU A 127 -10.98 17.69 6.19
C GLU A 127 -11.79 16.48 5.69
N ALA A 128 -12.61 16.66 4.65
CA ALA A 128 -13.35 15.56 4.03
C ALA A 128 -12.42 14.58 3.30
N ILE A 129 -11.40 15.06 2.60
CA ILE A 129 -10.38 14.19 1.98
C ILE A 129 -9.62 13.41 3.06
N LEU A 130 -9.17 14.06 4.14
CA LEU A 130 -8.49 13.38 5.24
C LEU A 130 -9.38 12.31 5.88
N LYS A 131 -10.67 12.62 6.06
CA LYS A 131 -11.64 11.66 6.58
C LYS A 131 -11.77 10.42 5.69
N LYS A 132 -11.77 10.58 4.36
CA LYS A 132 -11.78 9.45 3.42
C LYS A 132 -10.57 8.54 3.62
N VAL A 133 -9.37 9.11 3.78
CA VAL A 133 -8.14 8.34 4.06
C VAL A 133 -8.27 7.57 5.37
N VAL A 134 -8.69 8.24 6.44
CA VAL A 134 -8.89 7.64 7.77
C VAL A 134 -9.89 6.48 7.72
N ASP A 135 -11.01 6.66 7.01
CA ASP A 135 -12.06 5.66 6.92
C ASP A 135 -11.64 4.48 6.04
N ALA A 136 -10.91 4.72 4.94
CA ALA A 136 -10.37 3.66 4.09
C ALA A 136 -9.38 2.76 4.85
N SER A 137 -8.47 3.36 5.65
CA SER A 137 -7.50 2.58 6.45
C SER A 137 -8.16 1.66 7.49
N LYS A 138 -9.38 1.96 7.97
CA LYS A 138 -10.07 1.10 8.94
C LYS A 138 -10.54 -0.23 8.37
N HIS A 139 -10.62 -0.36 7.05
CA HIS A 139 -11.17 -1.55 6.40
C HIS A 139 -10.08 -2.40 5.73
N VAL A 140 -8.81 -2.10 5.96
CA VAL A 140 -7.69 -2.87 5.42
C VAL A 140 -7.51 -4.15 6.22
N GLU A 141 -7.66 -5.28 5.55
CA GLU A 141 -7.37 -6.60 6.08
C GLU A 141 -6.37 -7.30 5.16
N PHE A 142 -5.31 -7.85 5.74
CA PHE A 142 -4.34 -8.63 4.98
C PHE A 142 -4.95 -9.98 4.58
N PRO A 143 -4.85 -10.39 3.32
CA PRO A 143 -5.27 -11.72 2.91
C PRO A 143 -4.27 -12.74 3.44
N VAL A 144 -4.63 -13.45 4.51
CA VAL A 144 -3.78 -14.47 5.14
C VAL A 144 -4.19 -15.86 4.67
N LEU A 145 -3.27 -16.56 4.00
CA LEU A 145 -3.50 -17.88 3.42
C LEU A 145 -2.69 -18.94 4.18
N PRO A 146 -3.21 -20.17 4.36
CA PRO A 146 -2.42 -21.29 4.86
C PRO A 146 -1.31 -21.66 3.87
N TYR A 147 -0.15 -22.04 4.38
CA TYR A 147 0.99 -22.43 3.55
C TYR A 147 1.20 -23.95 3.56
N LYS A 148 1.04 -24.58 2.37
CA LYS A 148 1.09 -26.06 2.20
C LYS A 148 0.14 -26.76 3.21
N ASP A 149 0.42 -28.03 3.51
CA ASP A 149 -0.25 -28.79 4.59
C ASP A 149 0.41 -28.58 5.97
N GLN A 150 1.23 -27.52 6.13
CA GLN A 150 1.90 -27.25 7.39
C GLN A 150 0.94 -26.60 8.39
N LYS A 151 0.83 -27.20 9.57
CA LYS A 151 -0.01 -26.67 10.64
C LYS A 151 0.55 -25.36 11.19
N ASP A 152 -0.31 -24.36 11.33
CA ASP A 152 0.00 -23.04 11.92
C ASP A 152 1.08 -22.24 11.19
N VAL A 153 1.19 -22.41 9.87
CA VAL A 153 2.03 -21.62 8.97
C VAL A 153 1.15 -20.89 7.96
N TYR A 154 1.38 -19.58 7.81
CA TYR A 154 0.57 -18.71 6.96
C TYR A 154 1.47 -17.80 6.13
N ILE A 155 0.96 -17.35 5.00
CA ILE A 155 1.57 -16.35 4.11
C ILE A 155 0.56 -15.26 3.77
N ILE A 156 1.03 -14.08 3.37
CA ILE A 156 0.18 -13.06 2.76
C ILE A 156 -0.09 -13.46 1.30
N GLY A 157 -1.35 -13.38 0.87
CA GLY A 157 -1.79 -13.51 -0.51
C GLY A 157 -1.47 -12.28 -1.36
N SER A 158 -2.29 -12.00 -2.38
CA SER A 158 -2.13 -10.78 -3.19
C SER A 158 -2.33 -9.53 -2.32
N THR A 159 -1.41 -8.58 -2.42
CA THR A 159 -1.46 -7.29 -1.73
C THR A 159 -1.86 -6.15 -2.67
N ASP A 160 -2.33 -6.46 -3.88
CA ASP A 160 -2.54 -5.45 -4.94
C ASP A 160 -3.57 -4.39 -4.53
N GLU A 161 -4.68 -4.81 -3.92
CA GLU A 161 -5.72 -3.90 -3.41
C GLU A 161 -5.20 -3.01 -2.28
N ILE A 162 -4.33 -3.56 -1.41
CA ILE A 162 -3.73 -2.84 -0.29
C ILE A 162 -2.75 -1.78 -0.82
N GLN A 163 -1.94 -2.14 -1.81
CA GLN A 163 -0.99 -1.24 -2.45
C GLN A 163 -1.72 -0.10 -3.18
N GLN A 164 -2.77 -0.42 -3.95
CA GLN A 164 -3.60 0.57 -4.62
C GLN A 164 -4.23 1.55 -3.61
N LEU A 165 -4.78 1.04 -2.52
CA LEU A 165 -5.37 1.89 -1.49
C LEU A 165 -4.32 2.80 -0.82
N LEU A 166 -3.12 2.27 -0.60
CA LEU A 166 -2.00 3.03 -0.02
C LEU A 166 -1.55 4.15 -0.96
N ASP A 167 -1.44 3.88 -2.25
CA ASP A 167 -1.07 4.87 -3.28
C ASP A 167 -2.14 5.98 -3.37
N ASP A 168 -3.42 5.62 -3.42
CA ASP A 168 -4.54 6.57 -3.39
C ASP A 168 -4.53 7.42 -2.11
N SER A 169 -4.24 6.80 -0.96
CA SER A 169 -4.14 7.49 0.34
C SER A 169 -2.97 8.47 0.36
N ASN A 170 -1.82 8.09 -0.20
CA ASN A 170 -0.64 8.95 -0.32
C ASN A 170 -0.91 10.17 -1.21
N ILE A 171 -1.57 9.98 -2.36
CA ILE A 171 -1.96 11.08 -3.26
C ILE A 171 -2.91 12.06 -2.54
N ASN A 172 -3.88 11.54 -1.80
CA ASN A 172 -4.82 12.36 -1.02
C ASN A 172 -4.10 13.18 0.06
N ILE A 173 -3.17 12.58 0.80
CA ILE A 173 -2.37 13.28 1.81
C ILE A 173 -1.48 14.35 1.17
N GLN A 174 -0.81 14.06 0.05
CA GLN A 174 0.00 15.05 -0.69
C GLN A 174 -0.85 16.22 -1.20
N THR A 175 -2.06 15.94 -1.67
CA THR A 175 -3.03 16.96 -2.09
C THR A 175 -3.39 17.88 -0.92
N ILE A 176 -3.57 17.33 0.28
CA ILE A 176 -3.83 18.13 1.48
C ILE A 176 -2.61 18.96 1.88
N GLN A 177 -1.42 18.38 1.86
CA GLN A 177 -0.17 19.05 2.25
C GLN A 177 0.20 20.22 1.32
N SER A 178 -0.11 20.12 0.02
CA SER A 178 0.16 21.19 -0.95
C SER A 178 -0.81 22.37 -0.84
N SER A 179 -1.92 22.23 -0.09
CA SER A 179 -2.89 23.30 0.08
C SER A 179 -2.44 24.36 1.08
N ARG A 180 -2.54 25.63 0.69
CA ARG A 180 -2.30 26.78 1.58
C ARG A 180 -3.22 26.84 2.81
N HIS A 181 -4.37 26.16 2.76
CA HIS A 181 -5.36 26.16 3.83
C HIS A 181 -5.20 24.98 4.82
N VAL A 182 -4.11 24.21 4.73
CA VAL A 182 -3.88 23.03 5.58
C VAL A 182 -3.64 23.35 7.07
N GLY A 183 -3.27 24.59 7.40
CA GLY A 183 -2.81 25.01 8.73
C GLY A 183 -3.53 24.35 9.92
N PRO A 184 -4.89 24.42 10.02
CA PRO A 184 -5.61 23.88 11.17
C PRO A 184 -5.61 22.35 11.31
N ILE A 185 -5.28 21.60 10.26
CA ILE A 185 -5.23 20.13 10.25
C ILE A 185 -3.82 19.60 10.00
N LYS A 186 -2.82 20.49 9.83
CA LYS A 186 -1.44 20.15 9.44
C LYS A 186 -0.84 19.04 10.30
N THR A 187 -0.93 19.16 11.63
CA THR A 187 -0.39 18.15 12.56
C THR A 187 -0.99 16.76 12.30
N LYS A 188 -2.31 16.67 12.12
CA LYS A 188 -2.96 15.38 11.82
C LYS A 188 -2.52 14.82 10.47
N VAL A 189 -2.36 15.69 9.47
CA VAL A 189 -1.92 15.27 8.13
C VAL A 189 -0.48 14.77 8.16
N GLU A 190 0.40 15.40 8.94
CA GLU A 190 1.78 14.95 9.16
C GLU A 190 1.84 13.60 9.90
N GLU A 191 1.03 13.41 10.94
CA GLU A 191 0.88 12.13 11.63
C GLU A 191 0.44 11.01 10.68
N TRP A 192 -0.58 11.27 9.85
CA TRP A 192 -1.05 10.30 8.85
C TRP A 192 -0.02 10.04 7.77
N ALA A 193 0.69 11.06 7.29
CA ALA A 193 1.77 10.90 6.32
C ALA A 193 2.88 9.99 6.87
N ALA A 194 3.29 10.21 8.13
CA ALA A 194 4.28 9.35 8.79
C ALA A 194 3.77 7.91 8.97
N SER A 195 2.50 7.74 9.37
CA SER A 195 1.88 6.42 9.53
C SER A 195 1.79 5.65 8.20
N LEU A 196 1.38 6.29 7.12
CA LEU A 196 1.30 5.67 5.78
C LEU A 196 2.70 5.35 5.24
N SER A 197 3.69 6.21 5.49
CA SER A 197 5.09 5.95 5.11
C SER A 197 5.65 4.73 5.85
N LEU A 198 5.42 4.63 7.16
CA LEU A 198 5.84 3.46 7.95
C LEU A 198 5.13 2.18 7.48
N PHE A 199 3.83 2.28 7.19
CA PHE A 199 3.08 1.15 6.63
C PHE A 199 3.65 0.68 5.29
N ASN A 200 3.96 1.59 4.37
CA ASN A 200 4.57 1.25 3.08
C ASN A 200 5.91 0.51 3.26
N LYS A 201 6.80 1.05 4.10
CA LYS A 201 8.08 0.41 4.41
C LYS A 201 7.90 -0.98 4.99
N THR A 202 6.97 -1.13 5.94
CA THR A 202 6.67 -2.42 6.55
C THR A 202 6.16 -3.42 5.52
N LEU A 203 5.25 -2.99 4.64
CA LEU A 203 4.66 -3.84 3.60
C LEU A 203 5.71 -4.31 2.60
N GLU A 204 6.55 -3.41 2.09
CA GLU A 204 7.65 -3.73 1.19
C GLU A 204 8.65 -4.72 1.82
N SER A 205 9.10 -4.45 3.06
CA SER A 205 10.00 -5.34 3.78
C SER A 205 9.38 -6.71 4.05
N TRP A 206 8.08 -6.76 4.33
CA TRP A 206 7.37 -8.02 4.56
C TRP A 206 7.22 -8.83 3.27
N ILE A 207 6.80 -8.22 2.17
CA ILE A 207 6.68 -8.90 0.87
C ILE A 207 8.05 -9.45 0.44
N ASN A 208 9.11 -8.65 0.59
CA ASN A 208 10.47 -9.10 0.30
C ASN A 208 10.88 -10.30 1.18
N CYS A 209 10.64 -10.20 2.50
CA CYS A 209 10.96 -11.26 3.45
C CYS A 209 10.21 -12.55 3.12
N GLN A 210 8.91 -12.47 2.80
CA GLN A 210 8.11 -13.63 2.44
C GLN A 210 8.62 -14.27 1.14
N ARG A 211 8.91 -13.48 0.10
CA ARG A 211 9.41 -14.00 -1.18
C ARG A 211 10.71 -14.76 -0.98
N THR A 212 11.68 -14.17 -0.28
CA THR A 212 12.98 -14.81 -0.05
C THR A 212 12.86 -15.99 0.91
N TRP A 213 12.04 -15.89 1.96
CA TRP A 213 11.77 -17.00 2.87
C TRP A 213 11.15 -18.20 2.15
N LEU A 214 10.17 -17.99 1.24
CA LEU A 214 9.57 -19.06 0.44
C LEU A 214 10.59 -19.77 -0.46
N TYR A 215 11.51 -19.01 -1.05
CA TYR A 215 12.59 -19.56 -1.88
C TYR A 215 13.56 -20.39 -1.04
N LEU A 216 14.01 -19.86 0.10
CA LEU A 216 14.96 -20.55 0.97
C LEU A 216 14.35 -21.73 1.73
N GLU A 217 13.05 -21.69 2.05
CA GLU A 217 12.34 -22.80 2.72
C GLU A 217 12.38 -24.07 1.89
N SER A 218 12.18 -23.97 0.57
CA SER A 218 12.20 -25.14 -0.31
C SER A 218 13.61 -25.76 -0.38
N ILE A 219 14.65 -24.93 -0.39
CA ILE A 219 16.05 -25.34 -0.47
C ILE A 219 16.53 -25.94 0.85
N PHE A 220 16.33 -25.22 1.97
CA PHE A 220 16.75 -25.67 3.28
C PHE A 220 15.84 -26.76 3.87
N SER A 221 14.72 -27.12 3.22
CA SER A 221 13.98 -28.33 3.57
C SER A 221 14.78 -29.62 3.31
N ALA A 222 15.76 -29.58 2.40
CA ALA A 222 16.62 -30.72 2.07
C ALA A 222 17.71 -30.94 3.14
N PRO A 223 17.75 -32.11 3.82
CA PRO A 223 18.72 -32.39 4.88
C PRO A 223 20.18 -32.33 4.40
N ASP A 224 20.43 -32.70 3.14
CA ASP A 224 21.77 -32.68 2.55
C ASP A 224 22.32 -31.25 2.42
N ILE A 225 21.47 -30.28 2.03
CA ILE A 225 21.86 -28.87 1.97
C ILE A 225 22.15 -28.33 3.38
N GLN A 226 21.31 -28.66 4.37
CA GLN A 226 21.56 -28.25 5.76
C GLN A 226 22.89 -28.77 6.30
N ARG A 227 23.31 -29.97 5.91
CA ARG A 227 24.61 -30.55 6.29
C ARG A 227 25.79 -29.84 5.65
N GLN A 228 25.64 -29.36 4.42
CA GLN A 228 26.67 -28.62 3.69
C GLN A 228 26.77 -27.16 4.15
N LEU A 229 25.65 -26.55 4.54
CA LEU A 229 25.54 -25.15 4.97
C LEU A 229 24.94 -25.04 6.40
N PRO A 230 25.64 -25.55 7.43
CA PRO A 230 25.08 -25.65 8.78
C PRO A 230 24.97 -24.30 9.51
N VAL A 231 25.77 -23.30 9.12
CA VAL A 231 25.71 -21.95 9.70
C VAL A 231 24.49 -21.23 9.17
N GLU A 232 24.30 -21.25 7.85
CA GLU A 232 23.18 -20.66 7.14
C GLU A 232 21.86 -21.35 7.51
N ALA A 233 21.86 -22.67 7.69
CA ALA A 233 20.68 -23.40 8.16
C ALA A 233 20.23 -22.91 9.56
N LYS A 234 21.16 -22.60 10.46
CA LYS A 234 20.83 -22.03 11.78
C LYS A 234 20.23 -20.63 11.67
N LEU A 235 20.81 -19.77 10.83
CA LEU A 235 20.28 -18.44 10.55
C LEU A 235 18.88 -18.51 9.92
N PHE A 236 18.66 -19.44 9.00
CA PHE A 236 17.36 -19.65 8.38
C PHE A 236 16.31 -20.10 9.41
N VAL A 237 16.64 -20.99 10.34
CA VAL A 237 15.73 -21.41 11.42
C VAL A 237 15.35 -20.25 12.34
N GLU A 238 16.26 -19.30 12.58
CA GLU A 238 15.96 -18.08 13.33
C GLU A 238 14.92 -17.22 12.60
N VAL A 239 15.16 -16.94 11.31
CA VAL A 239 14.21 -16.18 10.48
C VAL A 239 12.88 -16.91 10.34
N ASP A 240 12.89 -18.23 10.14
CA ASP A 240 11.69 -19.06 10.02
C ASP A 240 10.80 -18.97 11.27
N ARG A 241 11.42 -19.01 12.47
CA ARG A 241 10.70 -18.84 13.73
C ARG A 241 10.09 -17.45 13.83
N SER A 242 10.88 -16.41 13.55
CA SER A 242 10.46 -15.01 13.58
C SER A 242 9.28 -14.76 12.63
N TYR A 243 9.41 -15.19 11.37
CA TYR A 243 8.37 -15.06 10.34
C TYR A 243 7.07 -15.79 10.74
N LYS A 244 7.15 -17.07 11.14
CA LYS A 244 5.97 -17.85 11.54
C LYS A 244 5.28 -17.26 12.76
N GLU A 245 6.04 -16.71 13.71
CA GLU A 245 5.46 -16.03 14.88
C GLU A 245 4.70 -14.77 14.50
N ILE A 246 5.26 -13.94 13.63
CA ILE A 246 4.58 -12.76 13.08
C ILE A 246 3.29 -13.18 12.37
N MET A 247 3.36 -14.13 11.44
CA MET A 247 2.20 -14.59 10.67
C MET A 247 1.07 -15.16 11.54
N ARG A 248 1.40 -15.88 12.63
CA ARG A 248 0.40 -16.34 13.61
C ARG A 248 -0.28 -15.18 14.33
N ARG A 249 0.48 -14.15 14.71
CA ARG A 249 -0.08 -12.93 15.34
C ARG A 249 -1.01 -12.20 14.37
N VAL A 250 -0.61 -12.06 13.11
CA VAL A 250 -1.39 -11.41 12.04
C VAL A 250 -2.72 -12.13 11.81
N LYS A 251 -2.71 -13.46 11.80
CA LYS A 251 -3.96 -14.24 11.67
C LYS A 251 -4.88 -14.08 12.88
N LYS A 252 -4.32 -14.06 14.09
CA LYS A 252 -5.11 -13.97 15.34
C LYS A 252 -5.73 -12.59 15.54
N THR A 253 -5.00 -11.55 15.17
CA THR A 253 -5.45 -10.16 15.29
C THR A 253 -5.15 -9.49 13.95
N PRO A 254 -6.15 -9.24 13.10
CA PRO A 254 -5.93 -8.58 11.83
C PRO A 254 -5.22 -7.26 12.11
N ILE A 255 -3.97 -7.16 11.64
CA ILE A 255 -3.15 -5.98 11.88
C ILE A 255 -3.72 -4.88 10.98
N ARG A 256 -4.66 -4.12 11.53
CA ARG A 256 -5.48 -3.16 10.79
C ARG A 256 -4.67 -2.11 10.02
N ASN A 257 -3.44 -1.83 10.46
CA ASN A 257 -2.60 -0.77 9.88
C ASN A 257 -1.13 -1.18 9.68
N GLY A 258 -0.76 -2.46 9.76
CA GLY A 258 0.65 -2.92 9.67
C GLY A 258 1.67 -2.24 10.61
N THR A 259 1.21 -1.42 11.57
CA THR A 259 2.02 -0.47 12.35
C THR A 259 2.15 -0.93 13.80
N GLN A 260 2.45 -2.22 14.00
CA GLN A 260 2.92 -2.63 15.31
C GLN A 260 4.34 -2.06 15.52
N PRO A 261 4.63 -1.45 16.68
CA PRO A 261 5.97 -0.98 16.98
C PRO A 261 6.99 -2.11 16.83
N GLY A 262 8.09 -1.88 16.12
CA GLY A 262 9.15 -2.87 15.92
C GLY A 262 8.90 -3.87 14.78
N LEU A 263 7.73 -3.87 14.12
CA LEU A 263 7.42 -4.86 13.08
C LEU A 263 8.29 -4.65 11.83
N TRP A 264 8.44 -3.39 11.41
CA TRP A 264 9.30 -3.02 10.28
C TRP A 264 10.76 -3.41 10.56
N GLU A 265 11.29 -3.04 11.73
CA GLU A 265 12.66 -3.35 12.16
C GLU A 265 12.91 -4.86 12.21
N THR A 266 11.90 -5.64 12.63
CA THR A 266 12.00 -7.11 12.64
C THR A 266 12.07 -7.67 11.23
N PHE A 267 11.27 -7.16 10.29
CA PHE A 267 11.35 -7.59 8.89
C PHE A 267 12.64 -7.14 8.21
N GLU A 268 13.14 -5.95 8.52
CA GLU A 268 14.41 -5.45 8.02
C GLU A 268 15.57 -6.35 8.50
N TYR A 269 15.61 -6.66 9.80
CA TYR A 269 16.58 -7.60 10.35
C TYR A 269 16.48 -9.00 9.72
N ASN A 270 15.27 -9.54 9.59
CA ASN A 270 15.06 -10.83 8.92
C ASN A 270 15.55 -10.79 7.46
N ASN A 271 15.31 -9.70 6.73
CA ASN A 271 15.80 -9.53 5.37
C ASN A 271 17.33 -9.49 5.29
N GLU A 272 18.02 -8.81 6.20
CA GLU A 272 19.48 -8.80 6.25
C GLU A 272 20.07 -10.21 6.46
N LEU A 273 19.44 -11.00 7.34
CA LEU A 273 19.82 -12.40 7.54
C LEU A 273 19.56 -13.23 6.28
N LEU A 274 18.40 -13.06 5.64
CA LEU A 274 18.06 -13.76 4.39
C LEU A 274 19.02 -13.40 3.25
N ASP A 275 19.41 -12.14 3.11
CA ASP A 275 20.39 -11.68 2.12
C ASP A 275 21.77 -12.28 2.38
N THR A 276 22.15 -12.40 3.65
CA THR A 276 23.40 -13.07 4.03
C THR A 276 23.37 -14.54 3.64
N ILE A 277 22.26 -15.24 3.91
CA ILE A 277 22.07 -16.63 3.52
C ILE A 277 22.13 -16.79 2.00
N LEU A 278 21.48 -15.92 1.24
CA LEU A 278 21.51 -15.95 -0.23
C LEU A 278 22.94 -15.79 -0.77
N LYS A 279 23.70 -14.81 -0.27
CA LYS A 279 25.10 -14.62 -0.68
C LYS A 279 25.97 -15.84 -0.38
N CYS A 280 25.81 -16.45 0.79
CA CYS A 280 26.53 -17.68 1.15
C CYS A 280 26.13 -18.84 0.23
N LEU A 281 24.84 -18.97 -0.08
CA LEU A 281 24.33 -20.00 -0.99
C LEU A 281 24.92 -19.83 -2.39
N GLU A 282 24.95 -18.62 -2.93
CA GLU A 282 25.57 -18.32 -4.23
C GLU A 282 27.06 -18.66 -4.26
N ALA A 283 27.80 -18.26 -3.21
CA ALA A 283 29.23 -18.59 -3.09
C ALA A 283 29.48 -20.11 -3.01
N TYR A 284 28.58 -20.84 -2.34
CA TYR A 284 28.62 -22.30 -2.29
C TYR A 284 28.38 -22.93 -3.67
N LEU A 285 27.37 -22.47 -4.40
CA LEU A 285 27.10 -22.93 -5.76
C LEU A 285 28.27 -22.64 -6.71
N GLU A 286 28.89 -21.45 -6.59
CA GLU A 286 30.05 -21.09 -7.40
C GLU A 286 31.25 -21.99 -7.11
N THR A 287 31.48 -22.35 -5.84
CA THR A 287 32.51 -23.33 -5.47
C THR A 287 32.29 -24.68 -6.15
N LYS A 288 31.03 -25.12 -6.27
CA LYS A 288 30.70 -26.34 -7.02
C LYS A 288 30.92 -26.19 -8.51
N ARG A 289 30.62 -25.03 -9.10
CA ARG A 289 30.88 -24.74 -10.53
C ARG A 289 32.36 -24.72 -10.88
N VAL A 290 33.19 -24.10 -10.03
CA VAL A 290 34.65 -24.10 -10.23
C VAL A 290 35.20 -25.53 -10.22
N THR A 291 34.66 -26.38 -9.34
CA THR A 291 35.16 -27.75 -9.22
C THR A 291 34.65 -28.67 -10.32
N PHE A 292 33.50 -28.36 -10.92
CA PHE A 292 32.97 -29.04 -12.10
C PHE A 292 32.40 -28.04 -13.11
N PRO A 293 33.21 -27.54 -14.07
CA PRO A 293 32.82 -26.45 -14.97
C PRO A 293 31.58 -26.71 -15.82
N ARG A 294 31.16 -27.98 -16.02
CA ARG A 294 29.91 -28.28 -16.74
C ARG A 294 28.65 -27.82 -15.97
N PHE A 295 28.75 -27.51 -14.68
CA PHE A 295 27.66 -26.88 -13.93
C PHE A 295 27.41 -25.41 -14.30
N TYR A 296 28.30 -24.75 -15.06
CA TYR A 296 27.98 -23.43 -15.63
C TYR A 296 26.84 -23.48 -16.67
N PHE A 297 26.53 -24.66 -17.23
CA PHE A 297 25.40 -24.85 -18.14
C PHE A 297 24.05 -25.04 -17.42
N LEU A 298 24.05 -25.11 -16.09
CA LEU A 298 22.86 -25.25 -15.27
C LEU A 298 22.52 -23.91 -14.59
N SER A 299 21.22 -23.63 -14.51
CA SER A 299 20.72 -22.55 -13.66
C SER A 299 20.93 -22.87 -12.17
N ASN A 300 20.83 -21.86 -11.30
CA ASN A 300 21.01 -22.06 -9.86
C ASN A 300 19.98 -23.06 -9.30
N ASP A 301 18.72 -22.98 -9.74
CA ASP A 301 17.65 -23.86 -9.26
C ASP A 301 17.88 -25.32 -9.68
N GLU A 302 18.33 -25.55 -10.93
CA GLU A 302 18.68 -26.90 -11.41
C GLU A 302 19.89 -27.47 -10.66
N LEU A 303 20.89 -26.63 -10.38
CA LEU A 303 22.04 -27.06 -9.60
C LEU A 303 21.62 -27.39 -8.17
N LEU A 304 20.75 -26.59 -7.56
CA LEU A 304 20.21 -26.85 -6.22
C LEU A 304 19.37 -28.13 -6.19
N GLU A 305 18.57 -28.42 -7.22
CA GLU A 305 17.79 -29.65 -7.33
C GLU A 305 18.68 -30.91 -7.31
N ILE A 306 19.78 -30.89 -8.06
CA ILE A 306 20.79 -31.96 -8.05
C ILE A 306 21.45 -32.08 -6.67
N LEU A 307 21.77 -30.95 -6.04
CA LEU A 307 22.44 -30.90 -4.74
C LEU A 307 21.54 -31.29 -3.56
N ALA A 308 20.22 -31.11 -3.70
CA ALA A 308 19.24 -31.45 -2.68
C ALA A 308 18.95 -32.95 -2.63
N GLN A 309 19.20 -33.69 -3.71
CA GLN A 309 18.87 -35.11 -3.85
C GLN A 309 20.11 -35.98 -4.09
N THR A 310 21.17 -35.80 -3.29
CA THR A 310 22.44 -36.51 -3.52
C THR A 310 22.35 -38.03 -3.39
N GLN A 311 21.30 -38.53 -2.72
CA GLN A 311 21.03 -39.96 -2.55
C GLN A 311 20.20 -40.57 -3.67
N ASN A 312 19.55 -39.76 -4.52
CA ASN A 312 18.72 -40.24 -5.61
C ASN A 312 19.47 -40.07 -6.95
N PRO A 313 20.11 -41.12 -7.48
CA PRO A 313 20.89 -41.02 -8.72
C PRO A 313 20.04 -40.67 -9.95
N LEU A 314 18.71 -40.85 -9.90
CA LEU A 314 17.83 -40.51 -11.01
C LEU A 314 17.56 -39.00 -11.13
N ALA A 315 17.73 -38.24 -10.04
CA ALA A 315 17.45 -36.80 -10.02
C ALA A 315 18.32 -36.00 -11.00
N VAL A 316 19.52 -36.49 -11.31
CA VAL A 316 20.45 -35.82 -12.25
C VAL A 316 20.06 -36.01 -13.72
N GLN A 317 19.34 -37.08 -14.06
CA GLN A 317 19.03 -37.49 -15.44
C GLN A 317 18.47 -36.36 -16.32
N PRO A 318 17.48 -35.56 -15.90
CA PRO A 318 16.95 -34.47 -16.72
C PRO A 318 17.99 -33.38 -17.03
N HIS A 319 19.00 -33.20 -16.17
CA HIS A 319 20.01 -32.17 -16.30
C HIS A 319 21.25 -32.62 -17.10
N LEU A 320 21.46 -33.93 -17.26
CA LEU A 320 22.62 -34.48 -17.96
C LEU A 320 22.76 -33.96 -19.39
N ARG A 321 21.65 -33.83 -20.13
CA ARG A 321 21.66 -33.32 -21.51
C ARG A 321 22.21 -31.90 -21.64
N LYS A 322 22.13 -31.10 -20.57
CA LYS A 322 22.69 -29.73 -20.53
C LYS A 322 24.17 -29.72 -20.18
N CYS A 323 24.62 -30.68 -19.38
CA CYS A 323 26.01 -30.79 -18.98
C CYS A 323 26.88 -31.56 -20.00
N PHE A 324 26.29 -32.45 -20.80
CA PHE A 324 27.00 -33.35 -21.70
C PHE A 324 26.29 -33.49 -23.05
N ASP A 325 26.98 -33.15 -24.14
CA ASP A 325 26.43 -33.25 -25.51
C ASP A 325 26.14 -34.70 -25.95
N ALA A 326 27.02 -35.64 -25.58
CA ALA A 326 26.95 -37.03 -26.02
C ALA A 326 26.27 -37.99 -25.02
N ILE A 327 25.80 -37.49 -23.87
CA ILE A 327 25.18 -38.32 -22.83
C ILE A 327 23.73 -37.89 -22.63
N HIS A 328 22.82 -38.79 -22.97
CA HIS A 328 21.39 -38.56 -22.85
C HIS A 328 20.81 -39.15 -21.58
N ARG A 329 21.28 -40.34 -21.18
CA ARG A 329 20.80 -41.06 -20.00
C ARG A 329 21.90 -41.97 -19.44
N LEU A 330 21.89 -42.20 -18.13
CA LEU A 330 22.71 -43.19 -17.45
C LEU A 330 21.86 -44.40 -17.03
N GLU A 331 22.40 -45.61 -17.12
CA GLU A 331 21.82 -46.78 -16.44
C GLU A 331 22.56 -47.01 -15.13
N PHE A 332 21.80 -47.03 -14.03
CA PHE A 332 22.31 -47.32 -12.71
C PHE A 332 22.09 -48.79 -12.36
N ALA A 333 23.00 -49.39 -11.58
CA ALA A 333 22.80 -50.73 -11.06
C ALA A 333 21.67 -50.75 -10.02
N VAL A 334 21.04 -51.91 -9.86
CA VAL A 334 19.93 -52.12 -8.93
C VAL A 334 20.46 -52.85 -7.70
N VAL A 335 19.96 -52.49 -6.51
CA VAL A 335 20.25 -53.25 -5.29
C VAL A 335 19.59 -54.62 -5.40
N GLU A 336 20.39 -55.69 -5.53
CA GLU A 336 19.88 -57.05 -5.54
C GLU A 336 19.50 -57.50 -4.11
N GLY A 337 18.28 -58.01 -3.92
CA GLY A 337 17.83 -58.62 -2.65
C GLY A 337 16.63 -57.98 -1.95
N LEU A 338 15.95 -57.00 -2.55
CA LEU A 338 14.74 -56.39 -1.99
C LEU A 338 13.51 -57.32 -2.16
N PRO A 339 12.62 -57.43 -1.15
CA PRO A 339 11.37 -58.18 -1.27
C PRO A 339 10.47 -57.60 -2.38
N PRO A 340 9.63 -58.41 -3.05
CA PRO A 340 8.86 -58.01 -4.24
C PRO A 340 7.79 -56.92 -4.00
N GLU A 341 7.62 -56.45 -2.76
CA GLU A 341 6.67 -55.39 -2.38
C GLU A 341 7.34 -54.01 -2.20
N GLU A 342 8.67 -53.90 -2.26
CA GLU A 342 9.41 -52.64 -2.12
C GLU A 342 9.82 -52.04 -3.49
N GLU A 343 9.83 -50.71 -3.58
CA GLU A 343 10.24 -49.97 -4.78
C GLU A 343 11.69 -50.32 -5.18
N ILE A 344 11.95 -50.39 -6.50
CA ILE A 344 13.28 -50.66 -7.06
C ILE A 344 14.26 -49.57 -6.61
N GLN A 345 15.19 -49.91 -5.71
CA GLN A 345 16.26 -49.01 -5.31
C GLN A 345 17.46 -49.14 -6.25
N PHE A 346 17.84 -48.01 -6.83
CA PHE A 346 19.05 -47.89 -7.65
C PHE A 346 20.25 -47.63 -6.75
N THR A 347 21.36 -48.31 -7.02
CA THR A 347 22.64 -47.95 -6.43
C THR A 347 23.21 -46.72 -7.15
N ASN A 348 24.22 -46.12 -6.55
CA ASN A 348 24.98 -45.04 -7.17
C ASN A 348 25.90 -45.53 -8.29
N ASP A 349 25.86 -46.80 -8.69
CA ASP A 349 26.83 -47.36 -9.63
C ASP A 349 26.35 -47.26 -11.07
N ILE A 350 27.16 -46.66 -11.94
CA ILE A 350 26.81 -46.47 -13.36
C ILE A 350 27.24 -47.71 -14.16
N LEU A 351 26.29 -48.37 -14.81
CA LEU A 351 26.52 -49.55 -15.67
C LEU A 351 26.82 -49.14 -17.11
N SER A 352 26.04 -48.20 -17.66
CA SER A 352 26.20 -47.76 -19.04
C SER A 352 25.75 -46.32 -19.26
N MET A 353 26.30 -45.71 -20.32
CA MET A 353 25.91 -44.41 -20.83
C MET A 353 25.14 -44.60 -22.14
N ILE A 354 24.03 -43.89 -22.31
CA ILE A 354 23.19 -43.93 -23.51
C ILE A 354 23.27 -42.58 -24.22
N SER A 355 23.58 -42.59 -25.52
CA SER A 355 23.63 -41.40 -26.38
C SER A 355 22.22 -40.93 -26.78
N PRO A 356 22.07 -39.69 -27.30
CA PRO A 356 20.80 -39.21 -27.85
C PRO A 356 20.25 -40.07 -29.00
N GLU A 357 21.13 -40.72 -29.76
CA GLU A 357 20.83 -41.61 -30.88
C GLU A 357 20.53 -43.05 -30.45
N GLY A 358 20.64 -43.34 -29.14
CA GLY A 358 20.36 -44.67 -28.56
C GLY A 358 21.58 -45.59 -28.53
N GLU A 359 22.78 -45.09 -28.80
CA GLU A 359 24.01 -45.89 -28.66
C GLU A 359 24.30 -46.14 -27.17
N LYS A 360 24.63 -47.39 -26.81
CA LYS A 360 24.85 -47.81 -25.43
C LYS A 360 26.31 -48.19 -25.22
N ILE A 361 26.99 -47.49 -24.32
CA ILE A 361 28.39 -47.74 -23.97
C ILE A 361 28.46 -48.25 -22.53
N GLY A 362 28.88 -49.51 -22.36
CA GLY A 362 29.09 -50.11 -21.04
C GLY A 362 30.39 -49.64 -20.39
N LEU A 363 30.35 -49.33 -19.10
CA LEU A 363 31.54 -48.95 -18.34
C LEU A 363 32.23 -50.21 -17.78
N GLY A 364 33.48 -50.46 -18.18
CA GLY A 364 34.22 -51.68 -17.82
C GLY A 364 34.66 -51.77 -16.35
N LYS A 365 34.62 -50.65 -15.61
CA LYS A 365 34.67 -50.63 -14.15
C LYS A 365 33.40 -49.94 -13.66
N VAL A 366 32.77 -50.53 -12.66
CA VAL A 366 31.66 -49.92 -11.95
C VAL A 366 32.18 -48.64 -11.30
N SER A 367 31.91 -47.51 -11.95
CA SER A 367 32.25 -46.20 -11.43
C SER A 367 31.04 -45.71 -10.65
N SER A 368 31.19 -45.57 -9.34
CA SER A 368 30.15 -44.92 -8.55
C SER A 368 29.96 -43.48 -9.07
N PHE A 369 28.72 -43.04 -9.15
CA PHE A 369 28.28 -41.72 -9.54
C PHE A 369 28.94 -40.63 -8.69
N PHE A 370 29.14 -40.92 -7.40
CA PHE A 370 29.99 -40.14 -6.50
C PHE A 370 31.42 -39.98 -7.05
N PHE A 371 32.01 -40.97 -7.70
CA PHE A 371 33.34 -40.84 -8.28
C PHE A 371 33.38 -39.92 -9.51
N PHE A 372 32.32 -39.93 -10.33
CA PHE A 372 32.24 -39.11 -11.55
C PHE A 372 31.92 -37.64 -11.27
N PHE A 373 31.17 -37.36 -10.19
CA PHE A 373 30.78 -36.00 -9.79
C PHE A 373 31.51 -35.48 -8.52
N CYS A 374 31.90 -36.32 -7.56
CA CYS A 374 32.45 -35.92 -6.25
C CYS A 374 33.97 -35.79 -6.13
N LEU A 375 34.75 -35.97 -7.20
CA LEU A 375 36.13 -35.43 -7.21
C LEU A 375 36.16 -33.90 -7.00
N GLY A 376 34.98 -33.24 -7.02
CA GLY A 376 34.79 -31.88 -6.54
C GLY A 376 33.93 -31.64 -5.30
N PHE A 377 33.40 -32.67 -4.63
CA PHE A 377 32.49 -32.50 -3.49
C PHE A 377 33.11 -32.78 -2.13
N TYR A 378 34.10 -33.66 -2.05
CA TYR A 378 34.96 -33.82 -0.88
C TYR A 378 36.36 -33.46 -1.36
N GLY A 379 36.98 -32.42 -0.79
CA GLY A 379 38.30 -31.89 -1.17
C GLY A 379 39.46 -32.88 -1.00
N LEU A 380 39.42 -34.00 -1.72
CA LEU A 380 40.49 -34.97 -1.87
C LEU A 380 41.04 -34.78 -3.28
N GLY A 381 42.16 -34.06 -3.34
CA GLY A 381 42.94 -33.92 -4.56
C GLY A 381 43.36 -35.29 -5.08
N ILE A 382 42.75 -35.71 -6.19
CA ILE A 382 43.31 -36.72 -7.08
C ILE A 382 43.15 -36.18 -8.49
N THR A 383 44.24 -35.58 -8.97
CA THR A 383 44.50 -35.37 -10.38
C THR A 383 44.65 -36.72 -11.07
N HIS A 384 44.27 -36.77 -12.36
CA HIS A 384 44.28 -37.94 -13.28
C HIS A 384 43.09 -38.88 -13.08
N THR A 385 42.29 -39.23 -14.10
CA THR A 385 42.57 -39.49 -15.51
C THR A 385 41.21 -39.53 -16.24
N PHE A 386 41.18 -39.33 -17.56
CA PHE A 386 40.05 -39.38 -18.51
C PHE A 386 39.82 -38.04 -19.21
N TYR A 387 40.79 -37.71 -20.06
CA TYR A 387 40.55 -37.04 -21.34
C TYR A 387 40.24 -38.10 -22.39
#